data_AF-A0A536NYY7-F1
#
_entry.id   AF-A0A536NYY7-F1
#
_cell.length_a   1.000
_cell.length_b   1.000
_cell.length_c   1.000
_cell.angle_alpha   90.00
_cell.angle_beta   90.00
_cell.angle_gamma   90.00
#
_symmetry.space_group_name_H-M   'P 1'
#
loop_
_entity.id
_entity.type
_entity.pdbx_description
1 polymer ?
#
loop_
_entity_poly.entity_id
_entity_poly.type
_entity_poly.pdbx_seq_one_letter_code
_entity_poly.pdbx_strand_id
1 'polypeptide(L)'
;MPDEAVAALSGLVASFLSGLLGIGGGLVLTPLLLYLPPLLGASALPVKIVTGLTIVQAMSGSILGTIRHRRYGNVSMRIVWLMGPTSAAASLVGALVSRDTPDRVLLLIFAVLALAGAVMLLLPVTPRPGTASDVEVDRPLAVALALLIGFFGGMVGIAGIAFVIAALVYLLRVPPRIAIGTSLGVGLFAAVAGIVGKAATAQIDPPLAAIVFVAALVASPAGAAVSVRTQPRLLLAIRQ
;
A
#
# COMPACT_ATOMS: atom_id res chain seq x y z
N MET A 1 10.39 -8.73 23.85
CA MET A 1 11.35 -9.57 23.09
C MET A 1 10.67 -10.50 22.09
N PRO A 2 9.65 -11.33 22.43
CA PRO A 2 9.01 -12.18 21.41
C PRO A 2 8.18 -11.38 20.39
N ASP A 3 7.52 -10.32 20.84
CA ASP A 3 6.78 -9.34 20.05
C ASP A 3 7.63 -8.61 18.99
N GLU A 4 8.81 -8.11 19.37
CA GLU A 4 9.74 -7.44 18.45
C GLU A 4 10.26 -8.38 17.36
N ALA A 5 10.63 -9.61 17.74
CA ALA A 5 11.12 -10.62 16.80
C ALA A 5 10.03 -11.05 15.81
N VAL A 6 8.79 -11.22 16.28
CA VAL A 6 7.66 -11.56 15.41
C VAL A 6 7.31 -10.38 14.49
N ALA A 7 7.35 -9.14 14.99
CA ALA A 7 7.14 -7.96 14.15
C ALA A 7 8.23 -7.81 13.09
N ALA A 8 9.50 -8.07 13.44
CA ALA A 8 10.61 -8.07 12.50
C ALA A 8 10.42 -9.11 11.40
N LEU A 9 10.12 -10.36 11.77
CA LEU A 9 9.89 -11.45 10.81
C LEU A 9 8.69 -11.16 9.91
N SER A 10 7.57 -10.73 10.49
CA SER A 10 6.35 -10.37 9.76
C SER A 10 6.61 -9.22 8.81
N GLY A 11 7.31 -8.17 9.27
CA GLY A 11 7.73 -7.03 8.48
C GLY A 11 8.62 -7.41 7.30
N LEU A 12 9.60 -8.29 7.52
CA LEU A 12 10.48 -8.82 6.46
C LEU A 12 9.68 -9.62 5.43
N VAL A 13 8.85 -10.57 5.85
CA VAL A 13 8.05 -11.41 4.95
C VAL A 13 7.04 -10.56 4.17
N ALA A 14 6.27 -9.72 4.86
CA ALA A 14 5.27 -8.87 4.23
C ALA A 14 5.90 -7.86 3.27
N SER A 15 7.05 -7.30 3.62
CA SER A 15 7.76 -6.34 2.78
C SER A 15 8.44 -6.99 1.58
N PHE A 16 8.97 -8.20 1.74
CA PHE A 16 9.45 -9.01 0.62
C PHE A 16 8.32 -9.30 -0.36
N LEU A 17 7.16 -9.78 0.14
CA LEU A 17 5.98 -10.04 -0.68
C LEU A 17 5.41 -8.77 -1.31
N SER A 18 5.42 -7.66 -0.57
CA SER A 18 5.06 -6.33 -1.09
C SER A 18 5.98 -5.90 -2.23
N GLY A 19 7.29 -6.08 -2.09
CA GLY A 19 8.27 -5.79 -3.14
C GLY A 19 8.08 -6.67 -4.37
N LEU A 20 7.74 -7.95 -4.14
CA LEU A 20 7.49 -8.94 -5.18
C LEU A 20 6.23 -8.60 -6.00
N LEU A 21 5.14 -8.24 -5.32
CA LEU A 21 3.80 -8.05 -5.91
C LEU A 21 3.49 -6.59 -6.28
N GLY A 22 4.19 -5.61 -5.69
CA GLY A 22 3.97 -4.18 -5.93
C GLY A 22 2.66 -3.62 -5.35
N ILE A 23 1.95 -4.37 -4.50
CA ILE A 23 0.61 -4.03 -3.99
C ILE A 23 0.60 -3.12 -2.75
N GLY A 24 1.76 -2.83 -2.16
CA GLY A 24 1.88 -2.14 -0.88
C GLY A 24 1.55 -3.08 0.28
N GLY A 25 2.55 -3.39 1.11
CA GLY A 25 2.54 -4.56 1.98
C GLY A 25 1.54 -4.56 3.13
N GLY A 26 0.74 -3.52 3.30
CA GLY A 26 -0.29 -3.44 4.34
C GLY A 26 -1.33 -4.56 4.24
N LEU A 27 -1.69 -5.00 3.02
CA LEU A 27 -2.62 -6.11 2.81
C LEU A 27 -2.11 -7.44 3.37
N VAL A 28 -0.79 -7.65 3.34
CA VAL A 28 -0.13 -8.88 3.81
C VAL A 28 0.29 -8.74 5.27
N LEU A 29 0.81 -7.57 5.66
CA LEU A 29 1.31 -7.30 6.99
C LEU A 29 0.19 -7.27 8.04
N THR A 30 -0.99 -6.73 7.70
CA THR A 30 -2.11 -6.64 8.66
C THR A 30 -2.52 -8.00 9.22
N PRO A 31 -2.88 -9.02 8.41
CA PRO A 31 -3.21 -10.34 8.95
C PRO A 31 -2.01 -11.00 9.63
N LEU A 32 -0.79 -10.81 9.13
CA LEU A 32 0.42 -11.34 9.79
C LEU A 32 0.57 -10.79 11.21
N LEU A 33 0.50 -9.47 11.40
CA LEU A 33 0.67 -8.87 12.72
C LEU A 33 -0.51 -9.10 13.67
N LEU A 34 -1.72 -9.35 13.15
CA LEU A 34 -2.88 -9.69 13.98
C LEU A 34 -2.85 -11.13 14.47
N TYR A 35 -2.44 -12.07 13.61
CA TYR A 35 -2.58 -13.50 13.90
C TYR A 35 -1.27 -14.21 14.23
N LEU A 36 -0.13 -13.76 13.70
CA LEU A 36 1.15 -14.46 13.91
C LEU A 36 1.70 -14.32 15.34
N PRO A 37 1.68 -13.15 16.02
CA PRO A 37 2.17 -13.06 17.39
C PRO A 37 1.44 -14.00 18.37
N PRO A 38 0.09 -14.06 18.39
CA PRO A 38 -0.64 -15.02 19.24
C PRO A 38 -0.29 -16.48 18.95
N LEU A 39 -0.11 -16.85 17.66
CA LEU A 39 0.23 -18.22 17.27
C LEU A 39 1.62 -18.65 17.76
N LEU A 40 2.52 -17.70 17.96
CA LEU A 40 3.89 -17.93 18.45
C LEU A 40 4.02 -17.71 19.97
N GLY A 41 2.91 -17.52 20.68
CA GLY A 41 2.89 -17.30 22.13
C GLY A 41 3.24 -15.88 22.57
N ALA A 42 3.29 -14.92 21.65
CA ALA A 42 3.42 -13.49 21.96
C ALA A 42 2.06 -12.83 22.19
N SER A 43 2.06 -11.62 22.76
CA SER A 43 0.84 -10.84 22.97
C SER A 43 0.21 -10.40 21.64
N ALA A 44 -1.13 -10.45 21.57
CA ALA A 44 -1.86 -9.90 20.43
C ALA A 44 -1.66 -8.39 20.35
N LEU A 45 -1.27 -7.89 19.17
CA LEU A 45 -1.14 -6.46 18.93
C LEU A 45 -2.52 -5.83 18.74
N PRO A 46 -2.80 -4.66 19.35
CA PRO A 46 -4.04 -3.94 19.11
C PRO A 46 -4.20 -3.58 17.63
N VAL A 47 -5.43 -3.67 17.09
CA VAL A 47 -5.71 -3.39 15.68
C VAL A 47 -5.19 -2.01 15.27
N LYS A 48 -5.39 -1.00 16.11
CA LYS A 48 -4.94 0.37 15.86
C LYS A 48 -3.41 0.47 15.71
N ILE A 49 -2.65 -0.24 16.54
CA ILE A 49 -1.18 -0.34 16.41
C ILE A 49 -0.80 -1.00 15.10
N VAL A 50 -1.46 -2.13 14.75
CA VAL A 50 -1.20 -2.82 13.48
C VAL A 50 -1.41 -1.90 12.27
N THR A 51 -2.53 -1.15 12.24
CA THR A 51 -2.79 -0.17 11.17
C THR A 51 -1.77 0.97 11.13
N GLY A 52 -1.19 1.34 12.27
CA GLY A 52 -0.07 2.29 12.34
C GLY A 52 1.21 1.71 11.73
N LEU A 53 1.55 0.47 12.06
CA LEU A 53 2.74 -0.22 11.53
C LEU A 53 2.64 -0.44 10.02
N THR A 54 1.46 -0.78 9.51
CA THR A 54 1.25 -1.02 8.08
C THR A 54 1.38 0.24 7.25
N ILE A 55 1.00 1.41 7.79
CA ILE A 55 1.16 2.69 7.08
C ILE A 55 2.63 3.13 7.03
N VAL A 56 3.39 2.85 8.09
CA VAL A 56 4.86 3.04 8.12
C VAL A 56 5.53 2.14 7.08
N GLN A 57 5.14 0.86 7.03
CA GLN A 57 5.65 -0.07 6.01
C GLN A 57 5.32 0.41 4.58
N ALA A 58 4.08 0.88 4.36
CA ALA A 58 3.63 1.37 3.08
C ALA A 58 4.42 2.59 2.61
N MET A 59 4.79 3.49 3.53
CA MET A 59 5.66 4.63 3.22
C MET A 59 7.02 4.16 2.69
N SER A 60 7.70 3.25 3.38
CA SER A 60 9.01 2.72 2.94
C SER A 60 8.96 2.10 1.55
N GLY A 61 7.96 1.25 1.31
CA GLY A 61 7.76 0.60 0.01
C GLY A 61 7.42 1.61 -1.10
N SER A 62 6.63 2.64 -0.79
CA SER A 62 6.22 3.66 -1.74
C SER A 62 7.37 4.58 -2.15
N ILE A 63 8.27 4.94 -1.24
CA ILE A 63 9.48 5.73 -1.56
C ILE A 63 10.33 4.98 -2.59
N LEU A 64 10.72 3.76 -2.25
CA LEU A 64 11.59 2.94 -3.10
C LEU A 64 10.93 2.57 -4.43
N GLY A 65 9.65 2.19 -4.38
CA GLY A 65 8.84 1.83 -5.53
C GLY A 65 8.64 2.99 -6.49
N THR A 66 8.28 4.18 -5.98
CA THR A 66 8.07 5.38 -6.81
C THR A 66 9.35 5.80 -7.51
N ILE A 67 10.49 5.84 -6.80
CA ILE A 67 11.79 6.19 -7.41
C ILE A 67 12.11 5.23 -8.56
N ARG A 68 11.94 3.92 -8.34
CA ARG A 68 12.22 2.90 -9.36
C ARG A 68 11.29 3.04 -10.57
N HIS A 69 9.98 3.14 -10.35
CA HIS A 69 9.01 3.27 -11.44
C HIS A 69 9.17 4.58 -12.20
N ARG A 70 9.57 5.67 -11.54
CA ARG A 70 9.84 6.96 -12.18
C ARG A 70 11.01 6.85 -13.15
N ARG A 71 12.09 6.12 -12.79
CA ARG A 71 13.22 5.86 -13.70
C ARG A 71 12.82 5.09 -14.96
N TYR A 72 11.76 4.28 -14.90
CA TYR A 72 11.22 3.55 -16.05
C TYR A 72 10.18 4.33 -16.87
N GLY A 73 9.90 5.60 -16.53
CA GLY A 73 8.87 6.40 -17.20
C GLY A 73 7.43 5.95 -16.89
N ASN A 74 7.22 5.18 -15.81
CA ASN A 74 5.93 4.57 -15.47
C ASN A 74 5.14 5.35 -14.40
N VAL A 75 5.48 6.62 -14.16
CA VAL A 75 4.82 7.44 -13.14
C VAL A 75 4.28 8.70 -13.78
N SER A 76 2.96 8.86 -13.79
CA SER A 76 2.33 10.09 -14.24
C SER A 76 2.33 11.13 -13.12
N MET A 77 3.28 12.07 -13.18
CA MET A 77 3.39 13.13 -12.17
C MET A 77 2.17 14.03 -12.11
N ARG A 78 1.45 14.19 -13.24
CA ARG A 78 0.18 14.93 -13.28
C ARG A 78 -0.85 14.29 -12.35
N ILE A 79 -1.01 12.96 -12.41
CA ILE A 79 -1.96 12.24 -11.56
C ILE A 79 -1.48 12.23 -10.10
N VAL A 80 -0.17 12.06 -9.86
CA VAL A 80 0.40 12.13 -8.50
C VAL A 80 0.11 13.48 -7.85
N TRP A 81 0.30 14.59 -8.56
CA TRP A 81 0.01 15.92 -8.01
C TRP A 81 -1.48 16.23 -7.88
N LEU A 82 -2.34 15.58 -8.67
CA LEU A 82 -3.79 15.73 -8.57
C LEU A 82 -4.37 14.91 -7.39
N MET A 83 -4.01 13.63 -7.33
CA MET A 83 -4.58 12.69 -6.35
C MET A 83 -3.78 12.66 -5.05
N GLY A 84 -2.47 12.89 -5.07
CA GLY A 84 -1.57 12.81 -3.92
C GLY A 84 -1.99 13.74 -2.78
N PRO A 85 -2.00 15.07 -2.96
CA PRO A 85 -2.41 16.01 -1.91
C PRO A 85 -3.84 15.77 -1.40
N THR A 86 -4.75 15.44 -2.31
CA THR A 86 -6.15 15.09 -1.98
C THR A 86 -6.22 13.85 -1.10
N SER A 87 -5.48 12.79 -1.46
CA SER A 87 -5.41 11.55 -0.69
C SER A 87 -4.66 11.74 0.64
N ALA A 88 -3.67 12.63 0.71
CA ALA A 88 -2.99 13.00 1.94
C ALA A 88 -3.95 13.66 2.93
N ALA A 89 -4.70 14.67 2.50
CA ALA A 89 -5.70 15.33 3.36
C ALA A 89 -6.73 14.33 3.87
N ALA A 90 -7.28 13.50 2.98
CA ALA A 90 -8.26 12.48 3.36
C ALA A 90 -7.68 11.41 4.29
N SER A 91 -6.45 10.95 4.03
CA SER A 91 -5.74 9.95 4.84
C SER A 91 -5.44 10.46 6.24
N LEU A 92 -5.05 11.73 6.39
CA LEU A 92 -4.89 12.36 7.69
C LEU A 92 -6.22 12.33 8.48
N VAL A 93 -7.32 12.76 7.86
CA VAL A 93 -8.64 12.76 8.50
C VAL A 93 -9.06 11.34 8.87
N GLY A 94 -8.91 10.37 7.96
CA GLY A 94 -9.21 8.97 8.23
C GLY A 94 -8.37 8.38 9.35
N ALA A 95 -7.07 8.70 9.39
CA ALA A 95 -6.18 8.30 10.46
C ALA A 95 -6.61 8.87 11.82
N LEU A 96 -7.05 10.13 11.88
CA LEU A 96 -7.57 10.74 13.10
C LEU A 96 -8.88 10.06 13.56
N VAL A 97 -9.82 9.88 12.63
CA VAL A 97 -11.13 9.23 12.90
C VAL A 97 -10.97 7.78 13.37
N SER A 98 -9.92 7.09 12.92
CA SER A 98 -9.67 5.70 13.31
C SER A 98 -9.46 5.50 14.82
N ARG A 99 -9.07 6.55 15.56
CA ARG A 99 -8.87 6.49 17.01
C ARG A 99 -10.16 6.12 17.74
N ASP A 100 -11.27 6.72 17.33
CA ASP A 100 -12.58 6.57 17.99
C ASP A 100 -13.43 5.50 17.31
N THR A 101 -12.93 4.94 16.21
CA THR A 101 -13.60 3.85 15.48
C THR A 101 -13.39 2.52 16.22
N PRO A 102 -14.45 1.70 16.39
CA PRO A 102 -14.31 0.35 16.94
C PRO A 102 -13.48 -0.57 16.05
N ASP A 103 -12.68 -1.43 16.65
CA ASP A 103 -11.77 -2.36 15.95
C ASP A 103 -12.50 -3.24 14.92
N ARG A 104 -13.72 -3.70 15.25
CA ARG A 104 -14.57 -4.48 14.33
C ARG A 104 -14.88 -3.73 13.03
N VAL A 105 -15.12 -2.41 13.12
CA VAL A 105 -15.41 -1.57 11.97
C VAL A 105 -14.15 -1.37 11.13
N LEU A 106 -12.99 -1.12 11.76
CA LEU A 106 -11.71 -1.03 11.05
C LEU A 106 -11.38 -2.32 10.29
N LEU A 107 -11.59 -3.48 10.93
CA LEU A 107 -11.40 -4.79 10.30
C LEU A 107 -12.41 -5.06 9.18
N LEU A 108 -13.66 -4.63 9.31
CA LEU A 108 -14.65 -4.75 8.24
C LEU A 108 -14.27 -3.89 7.03
N ILE A 109 -13.85 -2.63 7.26
CA ILE A 109 -13.35 -1.75 6.19
C ILE A 109 -12.11 -2.40 5.54
N PHE A 110 -11.16 -2.91 6.34
CA PHE A 110 -10.01 -3.66 5.83
C PHE A 110 -10.44 -4.81 4.94
N ALA A 111 -11.37 -5.65 5.40
CA ALA A 111 -11.81 -6.84 4.69
C ALA A 111 -12.50 -6.49 3.37
N VAL A 112 -13.42 -5.52 3.38
CA VAL A 112 -14.14 -5.06 2.19
C VAL A 112 -13.17 -4.49 1.16
N LEU A 113 -12.25 -3.65 1.61
CA LEU A 113 -11.17 -3.16 0.77
C LEU A 113 -10.37 -4.35 0.24
N ALA A 114 -9.69 -5.11 1.09
CA ALA A 114 -8.82 -6.22 0.69
C ALA A 114 -9.49 -7.17 -0.33
N LEU A 115 -10.77 -7.51 -0.12
CA LEU A 115 -11.56 -8.30 -1.04
C LEU A 115 -11.75 -7.61 -2.39
N ALA A 116 -12.16 -6.33 -2.41
CA ALA A 116 -12.29 -5.57 -3.66
C ALA A 116 -10.95 -5.48 -4.41
N GLY A 117 -9.83 -5.27 -3.69
CA GLY A 117 -8.50 -5.26 -4.28
C GLY A 117 -8.11 -6.62 -4.89
N ALA A 118 -8.38 -7.71 -4.18
CA ALA A 118 -8.15 -9.07 -4.66
C ALA A 118 -9.00 -9.38 -5.90
N VAL A 119 -10.31 -9.07 -5.88
CA VAL A 119 -11.20 -9.27 -7.02
C VAL A 119 -10.72 -8.48 -8.24
N MET A 120 -10.35 -7.21 -8.05
CA MET A 120 -9.86 -6.37 -9.16
C MET A 120 -8.50 -6.83 -9.71
N LEU A 121 -7.68 -7.52 -8.93
CA LEU A 121 -6.45 -8.16 -9.42
C LEU A 121 -6.71 -9.46 -10.18
N LEU A 122 -7.80 -10.19 -9.87
CA LEU A 122 -8.21 -11.41 -10.58
C LEU A 122 -8.92 -11.11 -11.90
N LEU A 123 -9.49 -9.91 -12.04
CA LEU A 123 -10.12 -9.49 -13.28
C LEU A 123 -9.06 -9.30 -14.39
N PRO A 124 -9.36 -9.76 -15.62
CA PRO A 124 -8.43 -9.64 -16.73
C PRO A 124 -8.24 -8.17 -17.08
N VAL A 125 -6.98 -7.76 -17.09
CA VAL A 125 -6.60 -6.38 -17.41
C VAL A 125 -6.27 -6.31 -18.89
N THR A 126 -7.08 -5.60 -19.67
CA THR A 126 -6.74 -5.29 -21.07
C THR A 126 -5.52 -4.38 -21.12
N PRO A 127 -4.39 -4.82 -21.71
CA PRO A 127 -3.23 -3.96 -21.90
C PRO A 127 -3.61 -2.79 -22.81
N ARG A 128 -3.29 -1.57 -22.38
CA ARG A 128 -3.49 -0.37 -23.21
C ARG A 128 -2.14 0.24 -23.56
N PRO A 129 -1.87 0.52 -24.84
CA PRO A 129 -0.71 1.32 -25.23
C PRO A 129 -0.90 2.77 -24.75
N GLY A 130 0.18 3.38 -24.27
CA GLY A 130 0.16 4.76 -23.79
C GLY A 130 1.38 5.07 -22.94
N THR A 131 1.86 6.31 -23.00
CA THR A 131 2.96 6.80 -22.16
C THR A 131 2.42 7.57 -20.96
N ALA A 132 3.22 7.76 -19.91
CA ALA A 132 2.78 8.46 -18.70
C ALA A 132 2.40 9.94 -18.92
N SER A 133 2.87 10.56 -20.00
CA SER A 133 2.55 11.95 -20.38
C SER A 133 1.20 12.10 -21.06
N ASP A 134 0.71 11.04 -21.73
CA ASP A 134 -0.50 11.12 -22.57
C ASP A 134 -1.76 10.72 -21.80
N VAL A 135 -1.61 10.33 -20.53
CA VAL A 135 -2.75 9.90 -19.70
C VAL A 135 -3.52 11.13 -19.24
N GLU A 136 -4.66 11.35 -19.89
CA GLU A 136 -5.68 12.26 -19.40
C GLU A 136 -6.67 11.54 -18.51
N VAL A 137 -7.13 12.25 -17.49
CA VAL A 137 -8.05 11.70 -16.50
C VAL A 137 -9.13 12.71 -16.19
N ASP A 138 -10.33 12.20 -15.99
CA ASP A 138 -11.43 12.96 -15.41
C ASP A 138 -11.02 13.43 -14.01
N ARG A 139 -10.81 14.75 -13.88
CA ARG A 139 -10.32 15.38 -12.65
C ARG A 139 -11.29 15.21 -11.48
N PRO A 140 -12.60 15.53 -11.60
CA PRO A 140 -13.51 15.36 -10.46
C PRO A 140 -13.61 13.89 -10.03
N LEU A 141 -13.65 12.94 -10.97
CA LEU A 141 -13.64 11.52 -10.61
C LEU A 141 -12.34 11.11 -9.90
N ALA A 142 -11.18 11.55 -10.39
CA ALA A 142 -9.89 11.27 -9.75
C ALA A 142 -9.79 11.84 -8.33
N VAL A 143 -10.29 13.06 -8.11
CA VAL A 143 -10.34 13.71 -6.79
C VAL A 143 -11.28 12.95 -5.85
N ALA A 144 -12.48 12.59 -6.31
CA ALA A 144 -13.44 11.82 -5.52
C ALA A 144 -12.87 10.45 -5.09
N LEU A 145 -12.20 9.74 -6.02
CA LEU A 145 -11.54 8.48 -5.72
C LEU A 145 -10.36 8.68 -4.74
N ALA A 146 -9.56 9.72 -4.92
CA ALA A 146 -8.46 10.04 -4.01
C ALA A 146 -8.95 10.34 -2.58
N LEU A 147 -10.08 11.05 -2.44
CA LEU A 147 -10.70 11.30 -1.14
C LEU A 147 -11.17 10.01 -0.48
N LEU A 148 -11.96 9.19 -1.18
CA LEU A 148 -12.50 7.95 -0.62
C LEU A 148 -11.38 6.97 -0.24
N ILE A 149 -10.46 6.72 -1.18
CA ILE A 149 -9.37 5.78 -0.98
C ILE A 149 -8.39 6.28 0.08
N GLY A 150 -8.10 7.59 0.09
CA GLY A 150 -7.26 8.22 1.10
C GLY A 150 -7.89 8.08 2.50
N PHE A 151 -9.16 8.42 2.65
CA PHE A 151 -9.88 8.37 3.93
C PHE A 151 -9.89 6.96 4.52
N PHE A 152 -10.41 5.97 3.79
CA PHE A 152 -10.45 4.60 4.30
C PHE A 152 -9.06 3.97 4.40
N GLY A 153 -8.15 4.33 3.49
CA GLY A 153 -6.75 3.90 3.52
C GLY A 153 -5.99 4.41 4.74
N GLY A 154 -6.26 5.64 5.19
CA GLY A 154 -5.71 6.22 6.41
C GLY A 154 -6.34 5.63 7.68
N MET A 155 -7.65 5.31 7.64
CA MET A 155 -8.31 4.62 8.76
C MET A 155 -7.66 3.27 9.05
N VAL A 156 -7.44 2.50 8.00
CA VAL A 156 -7.05 1.09 8.07
C VAL A 156 -5.54 0.86 7.89
N GLY A 157 -4.79 1.87 7.48
CA GLY A 157 -3.32 1.79 7.40
C GLY A 157 -2.76 1.09 6.16
N ILE A 158 -3.55 0.89 5.10
CA ILE A 158 -3.08 0.26 3.83
C ILE A 158 -2.48 1.32 2.87
N ALA A 159 -2.53 2.62 3.20
CA ALA A 159 -2.20 3.73 2.30
C ALA A 159 -2.96 3.69 0.94
N GLY A 160 -3.99 2.85 0.83
CA GLY A 160 -4.85 2.72 -0.35
C GLY A 160 -4.18 2.18 -1.61
N ILE A 161 -2.91 1.76 -1.60
CA ILE A 161 -2.11 1.57 -2.83
C ILE A 161 -2.75 0.57 -3.81
N ALA A 162 -3.17 -0.60 -3.33
CA ALA A 162 -3.87 -1.59 -4.16
C ALA A 162 -5.19 -1.06 -4.76
N PHE A 163 -5.94 -0.25 -3.99
CA PHE A 163 -7.18 0.39 -4.46
C PHE A 163 -6.91 1.48 -5.47
N VAL A 164 -5.88 2.28 -5.26
CA VAL A 164 -5.47 3.30 -6.22
C VAL A 164 -5.08 2.65 -7.54
N ILE A 165 -4.37 1.51 -7.54
CA ILE A 165 -4.08 0.76 -8.77
C ILE A 165 -5.36 0.40 -9.49
N ALA A 166 -6.31 -0.22 -8.79
CA ALA A 166 -7.54 -0.69 -9.40
C ALA A 166 -8.44 0.46 -9.88
N ALA A 167 -8.56 1.53 -9.10
CA ALA A 167 -9.23 2.76 -9.49
C ALA A 167 -8.59 3.39 -10.74
N LEU A 168 -7.26 3.43 -10.80
CA LEU A 168 -6.53 3.95 -11.95
C LEU A 168 -6.79 3.12 -13.22
N VAL A 169 -6.73 1.79 -13.11
CA VAL A 169 -6.89 0.89 -14.27
C VAL A 169 -8.34 0.83 -14.76
N TYR A 170 -9.28 0.59 -13.85
CA TYR A 170 -10.66 0.26 -14.24
C TYR A 170 -11.56 1.49 -14.39
N LEU A 171 -11.44 2.48 -13.50
CA LEU A 171 -12.31 3.66 -13.51
C LEU A 171 -11.68 4.78 -14.34
N LEU A 172 -10.40 5.08 -14.08
CA LEU A 172 -9.66 6.16 -14.71
C LEU A 172 -8.93 5.72 -16.00
N ARG A 173 -9.07 4.44 -16.37
CA ARG A 173 -8.65 3.89 -17.66
C ARG A 173 -7.14 3.99 -17.95
N VAL A 174 -6.32 4.19 -16.93
CA VAL A 174 -4.85 4.33 -16.99
C VAL A 174 -4.20 3.00 -17.33
N PRO A 175 -3.18 2.96 -18.22
CA PRO A 175 -2.44 1.74 -18.52
C PRO A 175 -1.84 1.10 -17.25
N PRO A 176 -1.94 -0.23 -17.07
CA PRO A 176 -1.58 -0.90 -15.80
C PRO A 176 -0.14 -0.63 -15.35
N ARG A 177 0.78 -0.62 -16.31
CA ARG A 177 2.20 -0.31 -16.08
C ARG A 177 2.40 1.07 -15.45
N ILE A 178 1.62 2.06 -15.88
CA ILE A 178 1.64 3.44 -15.36
C ILE A 178 0.85 3.54 -14.05
N ALA A 179 -0.26 2.81 -13.93
CA ALA A 179 -1.09 2.79 -12.73
C ALA A 179 -0.32 2.30 -11.51
N ILE A 180 0.49 1.23 -11.64
CA ILE A 180 1.34 0.70 -10.57
C ILE A 180 2.36 1.75 -10.08
N GLY A 181 3.03 2.45 -11.00
CA GLY A 181 4.00 3.47 -10.61
C GLY A 181 3.34 4.72 -10.01
N THR A 182 2.22 5.13 -10.58
CA THR A 182 1.46 6.32 -10.17
C THR A 182 0.79 6.12 -8.80
N SER A 183 0.27 4.91 -8.52
CA SER A 183 -0.33 4.59 -7.23
C SER A 183 0.66 4.63 -6.07
N LEU A 184 1.92 4.24 -6.30
CA LEU A 184 2.98 4.34 -5.30
C LEU A 184 3.29 5.81 -4.96
N GLY A 185 3.29 6.68 -5.97
CA GLY A 185 3.44 8.12 -5.77
C GLY A 185 2.28 8.72 -4.97
N VAL A 186 1.04 8.42 -5.34
CA VAL A 186 -0.16 8.85 -4.60
C VAL A 186 -0.17 8.28 -3.17
N GLY A 187 0.13 6.99 -3.04
CA GLY A 187 0.20 6.29 -1.76
C GLY A 187 1.28 6.86 -0.83
N LEU A 188 2.38 7.38 -1.36
CA LEU A 188 3.40 8.06 -0.56
C LEU A 188 2.83 9.31 0.13
N PHE A 189 2.09 10.16 -0.59
CA PHE A 189 1.41 11.32 -0.01
C PHE A 189 0.41 10.91 1.08
N ALA A 190 -0.43 9.90 0.78
CA ALA A 190 -1.39 9.36 1.73
C ALA A 190 -0.71 8.77 2.98
N ALA A 191 0.39 8.04 2.82
CA ALA A 191 1.10 7.39 3.91
C ALA A 191 1.77 8.41 4.84
N VAL A 192 2.42 9.44 4.29
CA VAL A 192 3.05 10.51 5.09
C VAL A 192 2.01 11.20 5.97
N ALA A 193 0.88 11.62 5.38
CA ALA A 193 -0.17 12.30 6.13
C ALA A 193 -0.90 11.37 7.11
N GLY A 194 -1.11 10.11 6.73
CA GLY A 194 -1.71 9.11 7.61
C GLY A 194 -0.81 8.76 8.80
N ILE A 195 0.52 8.68 8.61
CA ILE A 195 1.49 8.52 9.71
C ILE A 195 1.37 9.69 10.69
N VAL A 196 1.26 10.93 10.20
CA VAL A 196 1.05 12.10 11.07
C VAL A 196 -0.23 11.93 11.91
N GLY A 197 -1.34 11.53 11.31
CA GLY A 197 -2.60 11.30 12.04
C GLY A 197 -2.55 10.15 13.04
N LYS A 198 -1.92 9.03 12.67
CA LYS A 198 -1.73 7.86 13.54
C LYS A 198 -0.75 8.17 14.69
N ALA A 199 0.32 8.91 14.42
CA ALA A 199 1.25 9.38 15.45
C ALA A 199 0.56 10.33 16.44
N ALA A 200 -0.21 11.29 15.93
CA ALA A 200 -0.94 12.26 16.75
C ALA A 200 -2.00 11.61 17.67
N THR A 201 -2.43 10.39 17.34
CA THR A 201 -3.41 9.61 18.11
C THR A 201 -2.79 8.46 18.89
N ALA A 202 -1.45 8.42 19.01
CA ALA A 202 -0.68 7.38 19.71
C ALA A 202 -0.94 5.95 19.19
N GLN A 203 -1.25 5.82 17.90
CA GLN A 203 -1.45 4.52 17.24
C GLN A 203 -0.15 3.97 16.61
N ILE A 204 0.99 4.61 16.87
CA ILE A 204 2.30 4.17 16.40
C ILE A 204 3.15 3.85 17.62
N ASP A 205 3.50 2.57 17.75
CA ASP A 205 4.53 2.10 18.67
C ASP A 205 5.91 2.36 18.04
N PRO A 206 6.75 3.27 18.57
CA PRO A 206 7.99 3.68 17.91
C PRO A 206 9.01 2.54 17.74
N PRO A 207 9.28 1.68 18.74
CA PRO A 207 10.11 0.48 18.56
C PRO A 207 9.65 -0.41 17.41
N LEU A 208 8.37 -0.81 17.41
CA LEU A 208 7.84 -1.69 16.37
C LEU A 208 7.82 -1.01 15.00
N ALA A 209 7.53 0.30 14.96
CA ALA A 209 7.56 1.07 13.72
C ALA A 209 8.96 1.15 13.12
N ALA A 210 10.00 1.36 13.95
CA ALA A 210 11.38 1.36 13.49
C ALA A 210 11.78 -0.01 12.90
N ILE A 211 11.42 -1.10 13.58
CA ILE A 211 11.66 -2.47 13.11
C ILE A 211 11.00 -2.70 11.76
N VAL A 212 9.70 -2.41 11.63
CA VAL A 212 8.94 -2.58 10.39
C VAL A 212 9.48 -1.69 9.27
N PHE A 213 9.87 -0.45 9.59
CA PHE A 213 10.44 0.49 8.64
C PHE A 213 11.76 -0.02 8.06
N VAL A 214 12.68 -0.49 8.92
CA VAL A 214 13.97 -1.05 8.50
C VAL A 214 13.78 -2.35 7.73
N ALA A 215 12.93 -3.25 8.22
CA ALA A 215 12.57 -4.49 7.52
C ALA A 215 12.04 -4.19 6.10
N ALA A 216 11.20 -3.16 5.97
CA ALA A 216 10.65 -2.75 4.69
C ALA A 216 11.72 -2.19 3.73
N LEU A 217 12.63 -1.37 4.22
CA LEU A 217 13.71 -0.80 3.42
C LEU A 217 14.65 -1.88 2.86
N VAL A 218 14.90 -2.95 3.63
CA VAL A 218 15.82 -4.02 3.24
C VAL A 218 15.11 -5.08 2.38
N ALA A 219 13.93 -5.54 2.79
CA ALA A 219 13.26 -6.66 2.14
C ALA A 219 12.50 -6.26 0.87
N SER A 220 11.95 -5.04 0.78
CA SER A 220 11.19 -4.60 -0.40
C SER A 220 12.04 -4.57 -1.68
N PRO A 221 13.29 -4.05 -1.70
CA PRO A 221 14.15 -4.15 -2.87
C PRO A 221 14.46 -5.59 -3.28
N ALA A 222 14.71 -6.47 -2.32
CA ALA A 222 15.01 -7.88 -2.57
C ALA A 222 13.82 -8.58 -3.26
N GLY A 223 12.61 -8.40 -2.73
CA GLY A 223 11.39 -8.93 -3.36
C GLY A 223 11.17 -8.35 -4.76
N ALA A 224 11.42 -7.05 -4.94
CA ALA A 224 11.28 -6.37 -6.21
C ALA A 224 12.31 -6.83 -7.27
N ALA A 225 13.52 -7.21 -6.85
CA ALA A 225 14.55 -7.79 -7.71
C ALA A 225 14.20 -9.21 -8.14
N VAL A 226 13.66 -10.02 -7.23
CA VAL A 226 13.17 -11.38 -7.55
C VAL A 226 12.02 -11.31 -8.56
N SER A 227 11.05 -10.40 -8.37
CA SER A 227 9.93 -10.18 -9.30
C SER A 227 10.38 -10.01 -10.75
N VAL A 228 11.36 -9.13 -10.96
CA VAL A 228 11.92 -8.83 -12.29
C VAL A 228 12.67 -10.02 -12.89
N ARG A 229 13.23 -10.92 -12.07
CA ARG A 229 13.95 -12.12 -12.55
C ARG A 229 13.02 -13.29 -12.85
N THR A 230 11.84 -13.35 -12.24
CA THR A 230 10.87 -14.43 -12.45
C THR A 230 10.03 -14.21 -13.71
N GLN A 231 9.65 -12.96 -14.03
CA GLN A 231 8.88 -12.64 -15.24
C GLN A 231 9.54 -13.05 -16.59
N PRO A 232 10.86 -12.92 -16.81
CA PRO A 232 11.51 -13.34 -18.05
C PRO A 232 11.44 -14.86 -18.31
N ARG A 233 11.49 -15.69 -17.26
CA ARG A 233 11.50 -17.15 -17.40
C ARG A 233 10.12 -17.73 -17.68
N LEU A 234 9.06 -17.17 -17.09
CA LEU A 234 7.69 -17.62 -17.35
C LEU A 234 7.22 -17.25 -18.77
N LEU A 235 7.65 -16.09 -19.29
CA LEU A 235 7.35 -15.67 -20.66
C LEU A 235 8.08 -16.49 -21.74
N LEU A 236 9.21 -17.11 -21.39
CA LEU A 236 9.92 -18.04 -22.27
C LEU A 236 9.37 -19.46 -22.20
N ALA A 237 8.79 -19.88 -21.07
CA ALA A 237 8.20 -21.21 -20.90
C ALA A 237 6.84 -21.39 -21.60
N ILE A 238 6.12 -20.29 -21.89
CA ILE A 238 4.82 -20.31 -22.59
C ILE A 238 5.00 -20.20 -24.13
N ARG A 239 6.24 -20.00 -24.61
CA ARG A 239 6.58 -19.86 -26.03
C ARG A 239 7.23 -21.10 -26.65
N GLN A 240 7.20 -22.24 -25.95
CA GLN A 240 7.53 -23.56 -26.48
C GLN A 240 6.27 -24.42 -26.50
#